data_AF-A0ABD5ZBC3-F1
#
_entry.id   AF-A0ABD5ZBC3-F1
#
_cell.length_a   1.000
_cell.length_b   1.000
_cell.length_c   1.000
_cell.angle_alpha   90.00
_cell.angle_beta   90.00
_cell.angle_gamma   90.00
#
_symmetry.space_group_name_H-M   'P 1'
#
loop_
_entity.id
_entity.type
_entity.pdbx_description
1 polymer ?
#
loop_
_entity_poly.entity_id
_entity_poly.type
_entity_poly.pdbx_seq_one_letter_code
_entity_poly.pdbx_strand_id
1 'polypeptide(L)'
;MERALVVVTPDERSKRILREAGAFAAGSGAELVVLTILPEKEFEQTRSALAAVNSSDVVYGIDQAVDSASRKAKRLARDALDGIDVEYRVIADIGPEEDTILETARWEACDHLFISGRRRSPAGKLISRDVTQKVMLNFDGPVTVLLADEDEATSKNAASLSA
;
A
#
# COMPACT_ATOMS: atom_id res chain seq x y z
N MET A 1 -18.29 -4.41 9.46
CA MET A 1 -17.43 -4.01 8.33
C MET A 1 -18.33 -3.88 7.14
N GLU A 2 -18.64 -2.65 6.78
CA GLU A 2 -19.38 -2.30 5.56
C GLU A 2 -18.40 -2.00 4.42
N ARG A 3 -17.27 -1.36 4.74
CA ARG A 3 -16.25 -1.01 3.75
C ARG A 3 -14.85 -1.03 4.36
N ALA A 4 -13.98 -1.84 3.78
CA ALA A 4 -12.59 -1.97 4.22
C ALA A 4 -11.64 -1.16 3.34
N LEU A 5 -10.59 -0.61 3.94
CA LEU A 5 -9.44 -0.07 3.22
C LEU A 5 -8.24 -0.99 3.42
N VAL A 6 -7.59 -1.41 2.33
CA VAL A 6 -6.33 -2.12 2.37
C VAL A 6 -5.22 -1.30 1.72
N VAL A 7 -4.13 -1.11 2.45
CA VAL A 7 -2.99 -0.32 2.01
C VAL A 7 -1.95 -1.25 1.37
N VAL A 8 -1.56 -0.94 0.13
CA VAL A 8 -0.65 -1.75 -0.68
C VAL A 8 0.49 -0.94 -1.29
N THR A 9 1.67 -1.54 -1.23
CA THR A 9 2.86 -1.21 -2.01
C THR A 9 3.01 -2.20 -3.17
N PRO A 10 3.77 -1.88 -4.23
CA PRO A 10 4.00 -2.82 -5.33
C PRO A 10 5.03 -3.90 -4.97
N ASP A 11 4.81 -4.61 -3.85
CA ASP A 11 5.64 -5.73 -3.39
C ASP A 11 4.81 -6.97 -3.06
N GLU A 12 5.49 -8.10 -2.83
CA GLU A 12 4.86 -9.38 -2.55
C GLU A 12 4.14 -9.43 -1.19
N ARG A 13 4.55 -8.61 -0.21
CA ARG A 13 3.87 -8.56 1.10
C ARG A 13 2.46 -8.02 0.93
N SER A 14 2.30 -7.05 0.03
CA SER A 14 1.02 -6.47 -0.32
C SER A 14 0.05 -7.48 -0.95
N LYS A 15 0.53 -8.50 -1.67
CA LYS A 15 -0.35 -9.58 -2.18
C LYS A 15 -1.03 -10.33 -1.05
N ARG A 16 -0.28 -10.67 0.00
CA ARG A 16 -0.79 -11.48 1.12
C ARG A 16 -1.86 -10.74 1.90
N ILE A 17 -1.60 -9.48 2.28
CA ILE A 17 -2.60 -8.70 3.01
C ILE A 17 -3.82 -8.35 2.16
N LEU A 18 -3.62 -8.09 0.87
CA LEU A 18 -4.71 -7.83 -0.06
C LEU A 18 -5.63 -9.04 -0.21
N ARG A 19 -5.06 -10.24 -0.32
CA ARG A 19 -5.82 -11.49 -0.37
C ARG A 19 -6.61 -11.73 0.92
N GLU A 20 -6.00 -11.46 2.08
CA GLU A 20 -6.68 -11.58 3.38
C GLU A 20 -7.86 -10.60 3.47
N ALA A 21 -7.63 -9.32 3.16
CA ALA A 21 -8.67 -8.29 3.14
C ALA A 21 -9.82 -8.65 2.19
N GLY A 22 -9.50 -9.18 1.00
CA GLY A 22 -10.48 -9.67 0.05
C GLY A 22 -11.32 -10.83 0.58
N ALA A 23 -10.70 -11.80 1.27
CA ALA A 23 -11.42 -12.91 1.87
C ALA A 23 -12.38 -12.46 2.99
N PHE A 24 -11.96 -11.51 3.84
CA PHE A 24 -12.83 -10.92 4.86
C PHE A 24 -13.98 -10.12 4.24
N ALA A 25 -13.70 -9.32 3.22
CA ALA A 25 -14.71 -8.54 2.52
C ALA A 25 -15.74 -9.45 1.84
N ALA A 26 -15.29 -10.45 1.07
CA ALA A 26 -16.17 -11.44 0.44
C ALA A 26 -17.04 -12.20 1.46
N GLY A 27 -16.46 -12.62 2.59
CA GLY A 27 -17.18 -13.35 3.63
C GLY A 27 -18.22 -12.51 4.39
N SER A 28 -18.08 -11.19 4.38
CA SER A 28 -18.99 -10.25 5.07
C SER A 28 -19.91 -9.48 4.12
N GLY A 29 -19.70 -9.58 2.81
CA GLY A 29 -20.39 -8.76 1.80
C GLY A 29 -19.96 -7.29 1.80
N ALA A 30 -18.78 -6.98 2.34
CA ALA A 30 -18.25 -5.62 2.39
C ALA A 30 -17.57 -5.21 1.08
N GLU A 31 -17.53 -3.91 0.81
CA GLU A 31 -16.75 -3.35 -0.29
C GLU A 31 -15.28 -3.20 0.10
N LEU A 32 -14.36 -3.40 -0.85
CA LEU A 32 -12.92 -3.25 -0.61
C LEU A 32 -12.33 -2.05 -1.37
N VAL A 33 -11.72 -1.12 -0.64
CA VAL A 33 -10.92 -0.04 -1.20
C VAL A 33 -9.45 -0.43 -1.12
N VAL A 34 -8.77 -0.46 -2.27
CA VAL A 34 -7.34 -0.75 -2.38
C VAL A 34 -6.59 0.56 -2.59
N LEU A 35 -5.80 0.98 -1.60
CA LEU A 35 -5.04 2.22 -1.64
C LEU A 35 -3.57 1.96 -1.87
N THR A 36 -2.99 2.64 -2.85
CA THR A 36 -1.54 2.74 -3.02
C THR A 36 -1.09 4.20 -2.89
N ILE A 37 -0.01 4.44 -2.16
CA ILE A 37 0.47 5.78 -1.85
C ILE A 37 1.86 5.93 -2.44
N LEU A 38 2.09 7.02 -3.15
CA LEU A 38 3.41 7.42 -3.59
C LEU A 38 3.94 8.46 -2.60
N PRO A 39 5.02 8.17 -1.85
CA PRO A 39 5.61 9.15 -0.97
C PRO A 39 6.09 10.38 -1.75
N GLU A 40 5.66 11.58 -1.33
CA GLU A 40 5.96 12.85 -2.02
C GLU A 40 7.47 13.07 -2.25
N LYS A 41 8.32 12.62 -1.31
CA LYS A 41 9.78 12.70 -1.45
C LYS A 41 10.33 11.86 -2.60
N GLU A 42 9.77 10.67 -2.83
CA GLU A 42 10.19 9.80 -3.93
C GLU A 42 9.74 10.37 -5.28
N PHE A 43 8.55 10.99 -5.30
CA PHE A 43 8.07 11.72 -6.46
C PHE A 43 8.99 12.90 -6.81
N GLU A 44 9.34 13.74 -5.84
CA GLU A 44 10.19 14.91 -6.07
C GLU A 44 11.62 14.53 -6.48
N GLN A 45 12.16 13.44 -5.93
CA GLN A 45 13.46 12.88 -6.34
C GLN A 45 13.43 12.38 -7.79
N THR A 46 12.39 11.63 -8.16
CA THR A 46 12.22 11.10 -9.53
C THR A 46 12.08 12.24 -10.53
N ARG A 47 11.26 13.24 -10.21
CA ARG A 47 11.09 14.46 -11.00
C ARG A 47 12.41 15.21 -11.18
N SER A 48 13.16 15.41 -10.10
CA SER A 48 14.45 16.10 -10.13
C SER A 48 15.49 15.35 -10.98
N ALA A 49 15.54 14.03 -10.87
CA ALA A 49 16.46 13.20 -11.65
C ALA A 49 16.15 13.25 -13.16
N LEU A 50 14.87 13.24 -13.54
CA LEU A 50 14.43 13.34 -14.94
C LEU A 50 14.69 14.72 -15.53
N ALA A 51 14.51 15.79 -14.74
CA ALA A 51 14.83 17.16 -15.15
C ALA A 51 16.32 17.37 -15.46
N ALA A 52 17.21 16.65 -14.75
CA ALA A 52 18.66 16.77 -14.95
C ALA A 52 19.16 16.17 -16.28
N VAL A 53 18.39 15.29 -16.92
CA VAL A 53 18.82 14.55 -18.13
C VAL A 53 18.52 15.33 -19.43
N ASN A 54 17.97 16.55 -19.38
CA ASN A 54 17.64 17.39 -20.55
C ASN A 54 16.85 16.65 -21.64
N SER A 55 15.93 15.76 -21.25
CA SER A 55 14.95 15.19 -22.17
C SER A 55 13.80 16.19 -22.31
N SER A 56 13.78 16.91 -23.42
CA SER A 56 12.81 17.97 -23.72
C SER A 56 11.34 17.52 -23.83
N ASP A 57 11.05 16.22 -23.72
CA ASP A 57 9.74 15.66 -24.08
C ASP A 57 9.03 14.89 -22.95
N VAL A 58 9.62 14.76 -21.76
CA VAL A 58 8.97 14.06 -20.63
C VAL A 58 8.86 14.97 -19.42
N VAL A 59 7.81 15.79 -19.39
CA VAL A 59 7.27 16.26 -18.12
C VAL A 59 6.69 15.03 -17.43
N TYR A 60 7.46 14.38 -16.56
CA TYR A 60 6.93 13.36 -15.66
C TYR A 60 6.04 14.07 -14.64
N GLY A 61 4.80 14.31 -15.06
CA GLY A 61 3.80 14.99 -14.27
C GLY A 61 3.29 14.10 -13.14
N ILE A 62 2.75 14.76 -12.12
CA ILE A 62 2.01 14.15 -11.01
C ILE A 62 0.99 13.12 -11.56
N ASP A 63 0.24 13.50 -12.59
CA ASP A 63 -0.77 12.67 -13.24
C ASP A 63 -0.19 11.35 -13.80
N GLN A 64 0.99 11.39 -14.44
CA GLN A 64 1.62 10.17 -14.97
C GLN A 64 2.09 9.22 -13.86
N ALA A 65 2.53 9.77 -12.72
CA ALA A 65 2.93 8.98 -11.57
C ALA A 65 1.74 8.27 -10.94
N VAL A 66 0.65 9.00 -10.70
CA VAL A 66 -0.61 8.46 -10.19
C VAL A 66 -1.18 7.40 -11.14
N ASP A 67 -1.21 7.66 -12.45
CA ASP A 67 -1.68 6.69 -13.45
C ASP A 67 -0.84 5.42 -13.50
N SER A 68 0.48 5.56 -13.35
CA SER A 68 1.41 4.42 -13.30
C SER A 68 1.17 3.57 -12.06
N ALA A 69 1.05 4.20 -10.89
CA ALA A 69 0.77 3.52 -9.63
C ALA A 69 -0.61 2.86 -9.62
N SER A 70 -1.65 3.55 -10.09
CA SER A 70 -2.99 3.00 -10.24
C SER A 70 -2.99 1.75 -11.12
N ARG A 71 -2.29 1.77 -12.27
CA ARG A 71 -2.16 0.59 -13.13
C ARG A 71 -1.43 -0.56 -12.45
N LYS A 72 -0.37 -0.29 -11.67
CA LYS A 72 0.35 -1.32 -10.91
C LYS A 72 -0.54 -1.93 -9.82
N ALA A 73 -1.22 -1.11 -9.03
CA ALA A 73 -2.13 -1.56 -7.98
C ALA A 73 -3.33 -2.34 -8.54
N LYS A 74 -3.88 -1.93 -9.69
CA LYS A 74 -4.92 -2.70 -10.40
C LYS A 74 -4.46 -4.09 -10.82
N ARG A 75 -3.23 -4.24 -11.31
CA ARG A 75 -2.66 -5.56 -11.63
C ARG A 75 -2.45 -6.39 -10.36
N LEU A 76 -1.87 -5.80 -9.32
CA LEU A 76 -1.68 -6.44 -8.03
C LEU A 76 -3.00 -6.97 -7.44
N ALA A 77 -4.05 -6.14 -7.46
CA ALA A 77 -5.37 -6.50 -6.97
C ALA A 77 -6.02 -7.61 -7.79
N ARG A 78 -5.96 -7.53 -9.12
CA ARG A 78 -6.44 -8.59 -9.99
C ARG A 78 -5.77 -9.93 -9.69
N ASP A 79 -4.44 -9.93 -9.55
CA ASP A 79 -3.68 -11.16 -9.32
C ASP A 79 -3.93 -11.73 -7.90
N ALA A 80 -3.99 -10.87 -6.88
CA ALA A 80 -4.14 -11.31 -5.48
C ALA A 80 -5.56 -11.78 -5.15
N LEU A 81 -6.57 -11.16 -5.78
CA LEU A 81 -8.00 -11.42 -5.57
C LEU A 81 -8.57 -12.42 -6.56
N ASP A 82 -7.75 -13.01 -7.43
CA ASP A 82 -8.19 -14.08 -8.32
C ASP A 82 -8.82 -15.24 -7.51
N GLY A 83 -10.02 -15.64 -7.95
CA GLY A 83 -10.86 -16.63 -7.28
C GLY A 83 -11.60 -16.16 -6.02
N ILE A 84 -11.57 -14.87 -5.68
CA ILE A 84 -12.35 -14.28 -4.58
C ILE A 84 -13.47 -13.42 -5.17
N ASP A 85 -14.72 -13.72 -4.79
CA ASP A 85 -15.90 -12.94 -5.18
C ASP A 85 -16.03 -11.70 -4.29
N VAL A 86 -15.33 -10.62 -4.67
CA VAL A 86 -15.29 -9.35 -3.93
C VAL A 86 -15.30 -8.16 -4.88
N GLU A 87 -16.15 -7.18 -4.60
CA GLU A 87 -16.13 -5.89 -5.28
C GLU A 87 -15.03 -5.01 -4.69
N TYR A 88 -14.18 -4.46 -5.56
CA TYR A 88 -13.11 -3.55 -5.12
C TYR A 88 -12.89 -2.36 -6.05
N ARG A 89 -12.43 -1.25 -5.47
CA ARG A 89 -11.93 -0.09 -6.20
C ARG A 89 -10.48 0.20 -5.84
N VAL A 90 -9.71 0.74 -6.80
CA VAL A 90 -8.30 1.10 -6.59
C VAL A 90 -8.14 2.61 -6.59
N ILE A 91 -7.53 3.13 -5.53
CA ILE A 91 -7.16 4.53 -5.36
C ILE A 91 -5.63 4.63 -5.32
N ALA A 92 -5.08 5.60 -6.05
CA ALA A 92 -3.67 5.93 -6.00
C ALA A 92 -3.55 7.41 -5.64
N ASP A 93 -2.72 7.73 -4.67
CA ASP A 93 -2.56 9.09 -4.18
C ASP A 93 -1.10 9.41 -3.82
N ILE A 94 -0.76 10.69 -3.74
CA ILE A 94 0.58 11.18 -3.41
C ILE A 94 0.52 11.94 -2.09
N GLY A 95 1.37 11.58 -1.15
CA GLY A 95 1.45 12.30 0.12
C GLY A 95 2.15 11.54 1.23
N PRO A 96 2.12 12.09 2.46
CA PRO A 96 2.56 11.39 3.66
C PRO A 96 1.66 10.16 3.92
N GLU A 97 2.25 8.97 4.04
CA GLU A 97 1.50 7.71 4.14
C GLU A 97 0.40 7.72 5.22
N GLU A 98 0.72 8.15 6.43
CA GLU A 98 -0.24 8.21 7.55
C GLU A 98 -1.47 9.07 7.21
N ASP A 99 -1.23 10.30 6.76
CA ASP A 99 -2.27 11.30 6.50
C ASP A 99 -3.16 10.79 5.36
N THR A 100 -2.55 10.32 4.28
CA THR A 100 -3.26 9.79 3.11
C THR A 100 -4.10 8.55 3.45
N ILE A 101 -3.64 7.65 4.33
CA ILE A 101 -4.44 6.49 4.79
C ILE A 101 -5.69 6.97 5.53
N LEU A 102 -5.53 7.86 6.51
CA LEU A 102 -6.61 8.33 7.36
C LEU A 102 -7.62 9.20 6.59
N GLU A 103 -7.15 10.04 5.68
CA GLU A 103 -8.00 10.85 4.80
C GLU A 103 -8.78 9.98 3.83
N THR A 104 -8.13 9.01 3.17
CA THR A 104 -8.81 8.07 2.27
C THR A 104 -9.87 7.28 3.04
N ALA A 105 -9.53 6.74 4.21
CA ALA A 105 -10.47 5.98 5.03
C ALA A 105 -11.70 6.83 5.39
N ARG A 106 -11.49 8.10 5.74
CA ARG A 106 -12.58 9.05 6.04
C ARG A 106 -13.43 9.36 4.82
N TRP A 107 -12.82 9.69 3.68
CA TRP A 107 -13.53 10.10 2.46
C TRP A 107 -14.31 8.96 1.83
N GLU A 108 -13.74 7.76 1.87
CA GLU A 108 -14.39 6.55 1.42
C GLU A 108 -15.28 5.92 2.50
N ALA A 109 -15.42 6.53 3.69
CA ALA A 109 -16.22 6.00 4.80
C ALA A 109 -15.88 4.53 5.15
N CYS A 110 -14.59 4.20 5.15
CA CYS A 110 -14.10 2.87 5.53
C CYS A 110 -14.18 2.69 7.06
N ASP A 111 -14.72 1.56 7.50
CA ASP A 111 -14.90 1.23 8.90
C ASP A 111 -13.88 0.18 9.41
N HIS A 112 -13.01 -0.33 8.54
CA HIS A 112 -11.96 -1.29 8.88
C HIS A 112 -10.70 -1.07 8.03
N LEU A 113 -9.51 -1.10 8.65
CA LEU A 113 -8.23 -1.00 7.95
C LEU A 113 -7.45 -2.31 7.92
N PHE A 114 -6.84 -2.62 6.78
CA PHE A 114 -5.85 -3.67 6.60
C PHE A 114 -4.51 -3.04 6.21
N ILE A 115 -3.51 -3.15 7.08
CA ILE A 115 -2.18 -2.56 6.85
C ILE A 115 -1.06 -3.56 7.16
N SER A 116 0.05 -3.45 6.43
CA SER A 116 1.23 -4.28 6.69
C SER A 116 2.10 -3.63 7.76
N GLY A 117 2.56 -4.41 8.73
CA GLY A 117 3.44 -3.95 9.81
C GLY A 117 4.71 -4.77 9.92
N ARG A 118 5.72 -4.23 10.61
CA ARG A 118 6.98 -4.94 10.87
C ARG A 118 6.91 -5.70 12.18
N ARG A 119 7.44 -6.93 12.23
CA ARG A 119 7.58 -7.64 13.51
C ARG A 119 8.62 -6.94 14.38
N ARG A 120 8.25 -6.61 15.62
CA ARG A 120 9.19 -6.07 16.62
C ARG A 120 10.19 -7.15 17.01
N SER A 121 11.47 -6.80 17.13
CA SER A 121 12.47 -7.72 17.66
C SER A 121 12.20 -8.03 19.15
N PRO A 122 12.54 -9.24 19.64
CA PRO A 122 12.32 -9.64 21.04
C PRO A 122 12.93 -8.70 22.09
N ALA A 123 13.98 -7.94 21.72
CA ALA A 123 14.66 -6.97 22.59
C ALA A 123 14.03 -5.56 22.56
N GLY A 124 12.89 -5.37 21.89
CA GLY A 124 12.15 -4.10 21.86
C GLY A 124 12.83 -2.94 21.13
N LYS A 125 14.03 -3.16 20.57
CA LYS A 125 14.76 -2.17 19.79
C LYS A 125 14.40 -2.30 18.32
N LEU A 126 13.42 -1.52 17.91
CA LEU A 126 13.53 -0.83 16.63
C LEU A 126 12.95 0.57 16.82
N ILE A 127 13.80 1.56 16.58
CA ILE A 127 13.46 2.96 16.47
C ILE A 127 12.77 3.09 15.11
N SER A 128 11.45 3.07 15.07
CA SER A 128 10.78 3.67 13.91
C SER A 128 9.42 4.18 14.31
N ARG A 129 9.17 5.43 13.88
CA ARG A 129 7.84 6.02 13.75
C ARG A 129 7.06 5.19 12.72
N ASP A 130 6.55 4.04 13.14
CA ASP A 130 5.85 3.12 12.25
C ASP A 130 4.49 3.73 11.90
N VAL A 131 4.24 3.93 10.60
CA VAL A 131 2.94 4.37 10.04
C VAL A 131 1.82 3.51 10.63
N THR A 132 2.07 2.21 10.79
CA THR A 132 1.16 1.26 11.45
C THR A 132 0.71 1.73 12.83
N GLN A 133 1.66 2.10 13.70
CA GLN A 133 1.36 2.50 15.07
C GLN A 133 0.53 3.78 15.09
N LYS A 134 0.87 4.74 14.23
CA LYS A 134 0.14 6.00 14.19
C LYS A 134 -1.26 5.86 13.62
N VAL A 135 -1.43 5.06 12.58
CA VAL A 135 -2.75 4.69 12.05
C VAL A 135 -3.60 4.05 13.17
N MET A 136 -3.02 3.11 13.93
CA MET A 136 -3.72 2.48 15.07
C MET A 136 -4.11 3.47 16.19
N LEU A 137 -3.42 4.60 16.33
CA LEU A 137 -3.75 5.62 17.34
C LEU A 137 -4.82 6.62 16.86
N ASN A 138 -4.99 6.77 15.54
CA ASN A 138 -5.77 7.84 14.94
C ASN A 138 -6.99 7.34 14.13
N PHE A 139 -7.14 6.02 13.96
CA PHE A 139 -8.31 5.42 13.31
C PHE A 139 -9.31 4.91 14.36
N ASP A 140 -10.58 5.27 14.21
CA ASP A 140 -11.64 4.95 15.18
C ASP A 140 -12.17 3.51 15.07
N GLY A 141 -11.92 2.82 13.96
CA GLY A 141 -12.39 1.46 13.70
C GLY A 141 -11.34 0.37 13.92
N PRO A 142 -11.68 -0.91 13.67
CA PRO A 142 -10.73 -2.01 13.75
C PRO A 142 -9.58 -1.88 12.74
N VAL A 143 -8.38 -2.25 13.18
CA VAL A 143 -7.18 -2.30 12.34
C VAL A 143 -6.61 -3.73 12.37
N THR A 144 -6.55 -4.38 11.21
CA THR A 144 -5.88 -5.66 11.01
C THR A 144 -4.47 -5.42 10.50
N VAL A 145 -3.48 -5.91 11.26
CA VAL A 145 -2.05 -5.75 10.90
C VAL A 145 -1.46 -7.10 10.49
N LEU A 146 -0.94 -7.17 9.27
CA LEU A 146 -0.15 -8.32 8.82
C LEU A 146 1.33 -8.09 9.13
N LEU A 147 1.87 -8.84 10.11
CA LEU A 147 3.28 -8.76 10.48
C LEU A 147 4.15 -9.65 9.58
N ALA A 148 5.23 -9.09 9.03
CA ALA A 148 6.26 -9.81 8.30
C ALA A 148 7.66 -9.65 8.96
N ASP A 149 8.51 -10.67 8.78
CA ASP A 149 9.93 -10.65 9.17
C ASP A 149 10.80 -9.98 8.08
N GLU A 150 11.99 -9.50 8.44
CA GLU A 150 12.93 -8.81 7.51
C GLU A 150 13.40 -9.68 6.33
N ASP A 151 13.32 -11.02 6.45
CA ASP A 151 14.05 -11.94 5.57
C ASP A 151 13.40 -12.23 4.20
N GLU A 152 12.13 -11.91 3.99
CA GLU A 152 11.45 -12.21 2.72
C GLU A 152 11.82 -11.24 1.57
N ALA A 153 12.21 -10.00 1.90
CA ALA A 153 12.58 -8.99 0.90
C ALA A 153 14.01 -9.15 0.41
N THR A 154 14.94 -9.58 1.28
CA THR A 154 16.36 -9.74 0.96
C THR A 154 16.62 -11.02 0.15
N SER A 155 15.88 -12.10 0.41
CA SER A 155 16.11 -13.39 -0.27
C SER A 155 15.76 -13.38 -1.76
N LYS A 156 14.81 -12.55 -2.22
CA LYS A 156 14.42 -12.48 -3.65
C LYS A 156 15.34 -11.59 -4.50
N ASN A 157 15.92 -10.54 -3.92
CA ASN A 157 16.93 -9.72 -4.62
C ASN A 157 18.27 -10.44 -4.78
N ALA A 158 18.67 -11.28 -3.81
CA ALA A 158 19.88 -12.09 -3.94
C ALA A 158 19.76 -13.14 -5.06
N ALA A 159 18.58 -13.75 -5.23
CA ALA A 159 18.34 -14.78 -6.25
C ALA A 159 18.21 -14.24 -7.68
N SER A 160 17.89 -12.95 -7.86
CA SER A 160 17.75 -12.30 -9.17
C SER A 160 19.04 -11.60 -9.66
N LEU A 161 20.04 -11.46 -8.80
CA LEU A 161 21.41 -11.01 -9.14
C LEU A 161 22.37 -12.17 -9.42
N SER A 162 21.94 -13.41 -9.21
CA SER A 162 22.73 -14.64 -9.41
C SER A 162 22.26 -15.51 -10.57
N ALA A 163 21.38 -15.00 -11.44
CA ALA A 163 20.82 -15.71 -12.60
C ALA A 163 21.17 -15.01 -13.91
#